data_AF-A0A2S5WGL5-F1
#
_entry.id   AF-A0A2S5WGL5-F1
#
_cell.length_a   1.000
_cell.length_b   1.000
_cell.length_c   1.000
_cell.angle_alpha   90.00
_cell.angle_beta   90.00
_cell.angle_gamma   90.00
#
_symmetry.space_group_name_H-M   'P 1'
#
loop_
_entity.id
_entity.type
_entity.pdbx_description
1 polymer ?
#
loop_
_entity_poly.entity_id
_entity_poly.type
_entity_poly.pdbx_seq_one_letter_code
_entity_poly.pdbx_strand_id
1 'polypeptide(L)'
;MYLLRLDWHLEGVVSASERRRILRTLRDEIDTDGRPVQAVIADLGAPRTLAARYGEGGWMRPLWSIGTLTAAAALGTYWVVFLSFAGGMLAVVDSVAPMKAEATFFFVPVNAFSNDQGFGIGWSGGWEWLVVPIVIIAIFLLVGARVWRLFRRDRTTTE
;
A
#
# COMPACT_ATOMS: atom_id res chain seq x y z
N MET A 1 0.30 6.25 -21.27
CA MET A 1 0.00 6.67 -19.88
C MET A 1 -1.51 6.75 -19.57
N TYR A 2 -2.41 6.83 -20.56
CA TYR A 2 -3.87 6.93 -20.35
C TYR A 2 -4.50 5.68 -19.72
N LEU A 3 -4.20 4.47 -20.24
CA LEU A 3 -4.76 3.21 -19.74
C LEU A 3 -4.43 2.93 -18.27
N LEU A 4 -3.24 3.35 -17.80
CA LEU A 4 -2.84 3.21 -16.40
C LEU A 4 -3.71 4.08 -15.47
N ARG A 5 -4.04 5.31 -15.90
CA ARG A 5 -4.96 6.19 -15.18
C ARG A 5 -6.39 5.65 -15.21
N LEU A 6 -6.81 5.02 -16.31
CA LEU A 6 -8.12 4.40 -16.41
C LEU A 6 -8.24 3.17 -15.49
N ASP A 7 -7.23 2.30 -15.45
CA ASP A 7 -7.19 1.12 -14.55
C ASP A 7 -7.41 1.51 -13.08
N TRP A 8 -6.78 2.61 -12.65
CA TRP A 8 -6.97 3.18 -11.32
C TRP A 8 -8.42 3.62 -11.05
N HIS A 9 -9.07 4.25 -12.03
CA HIS A 9 -10.45 4.71 -11.86
C HIS A 9 -11.47 3.58 -11.96
N LEU A 10 -11.17 2.52 -12.73
CA LEU A 10 -12.01 1.33 -12.85
C LEU A 10 -11.97 0.47 -11.58
N GLU A 11 -10.92 0.53 -10.77
CA GLU A 11 -10.79 -0.25 -9.54
C GLU A 11 -11.90 0.01 -8.51
N GLY A 12 -12.43 1.23 -8.45
CA GLY A 12 -13.54 1.57 -7.55
C GLY A 12 -14.93 1.20 -8.08
N VAL A 13 -15.02 0.77 -9.33
CA VAL A 13 -16.28 0.76 -10.10
C VAL A 13 -16.60 -0.61 -10.68
N VAL A 14 -15.60 -1.34 -11.17
CA VAL A 14 -15.79 -2.61 -11.91
C VAL A 14 -14.92 -3.73 -11.35
N SER A 15 -15.35 -4.99 -11.55
CA SER A 15 -14.65 -6.18 -11.04
C SER A 15 -13.30 -6.39 -11.73
N ALA A 16 -12.35 -7.09 -11.09
CA ALA A 16 -11.02 -7.32 -11.68
C ALA A 16 -11.01 -8.12 -12.99
N SER A 17 -12.01 -8.98 -13.21
CA SER A 17 -12.23 -9.70 -14.48
C SER A 17 -12.79 -8.78 -15.55
N GLU A 18 -13.71 -7.90 -15.17
CA GLU A 18 -14.38 -6.96 -16.07
C GLU A 18 -13.48 -5.79 -16.45
N ARG A 19 -12.66 -5.32 -15.52
CA ARG A 19 -11.57 -4.37 -15.77
C ARG A 19 -10.58 -4.91 -16.81
N ARG A 20 -10.15 -6.17 -16.66
CA ARG A 20 -9.28 -6.84 -17.64
C ARG A 20 -9.97 -6.96 -19.01
N ARG A 21 -11.26 -7.24 -19.04
CA ARG A 21 -12.05 -7.30 -20.28
C ARG A 21 -12.15 -5.93 -20.95
N ILE A 22 -12.55 -4.89 -20.20
CA ILE A 22 -12.66 -3.51 -20.69
C ILE A 22 -11.32 -3.01 -21.22
N LEU A 23 -10.22 -3.22 -20.48
CA LEU A 23 -8.89 -2.81 -20.93
C LEU A 23 -8.42 -3.59 -22.16
N ARG A 24 -8.75 -4.88 -22.27
CA ARG A 24 -8.41 -5.68 -23.46
C ARG A 24 -9.22 -5.21 -24.67
N THR A 25 -10.52 -4.97 -24.51
CA THR A 25 -11.39 -4.46 -25.58
C THR A 25 -10.95 -3.07 -26.03
N LEU A 26 -10.68 -2.14 -25.11
CA LEU A 26 -10.17 -0.81 -25.44
C LEU A 26 -8.81 -0.86 -26.15
N ARG A 27 -7.95 -1.79 -25.75
CA ARG A 27 -6.65 -1.96 -26.41
C ARG A 27 -6.81 -2.49 -27.82
N ASP A 28 -7.68 -3.47 -28.01
CA ASP A 28 -7.99 -4.04 -29.33
C ASP A 28 -8.63 -3.00 -30.26
N GLU A 29 -9.52 -2.16 -29.73
CA GLU A 29 -10.15 -1.06 -30.45
C GLU A 29 -9.13 0.02 -30.86
N ILE A 30 -8.21 0.39 -29.97
CA ILE A 30 -7.12 1.33 -30.29
C ILE A 30 -6.13 0.74 -31.31
N ASP A 31 -5.81 -0.55 -31.20
CA ASP A 31 -4.84 -1.21 -32.09
C ASP A 31 -5.45 -1.47 -33.49
N THR A 32 -6.78 -1.61 -33.57
CA THR A 32 -7.53 -1.78 -34.83
C THR A 32 -7.83 -0.44 -35.51
N ASP A 33 -7.90 0.66 -34.74
CA ASP A 33 -8.13 2.00 -35.28
C ASP A 33 -6.85 2.54 -35.94
N GLY A 34 -6.88 2.66 -37.28
CA GLY A 34 -5.74 3.12 -38.07
C GLY A 34 -5.37 4.60 -37.87
N ARG A 35 -6.08 5.32 -37.02
CA ARG A 35 -5.79 6.72 -36.65
C ARG A 35 -4.64 6.78 -35.62
N PRO A 36 -3.92 7.92 -35.54
CA PRO A 36 -2.92 8.10 -34.50
C PRO A 36 -3.56 7.97 -33.11
N VAL A 37 -2.91 7.19 -32.24
CA VAL A 37 -3.38 6.81 -30.89
C VAL A 37 -3.88 8.01 -30.07
N GLN A 38 -3.27 9.18 -30.24
CA GLN A 38 -3.64 10.41 -29.54
C GLN A 38 -5.02 10.93 -29.95
N ALA A 39 -5.41 10.78 -31.23
CA ALA A 39 -6.71 11.17 -31.74
C ALA A 39 -7.81 10.22 -31.23
N VAL A 40 -7.52 8.92 -31.19
CA VAL A 40 -8.43 7.90 -30.64
C VAL A 40 -8.66 8.13 -29.14
N ILE A 41 -7.59 8.41 -28.38
CA ILE A 41 -7.68 8.73 -26.95
C ILE A 41 -8.45 10.04 -26.69
N ALA A 42 -8.31 11.04 -27.56
CA ALA A 42 -9.04 12.30 -27.42
C ALA A 42 -10.56 12.11 -27.58
N ASP A 43 -10.98 11.21 -28.48
CA ASP A 43 -12.38 10.88 -28.76
C ASP A 43 -13.03 10.10 -27.59
N LEU A 44 -12.25 9.22 -26.94
CA LEU A 44 -12.67 8.50 -25.73
C LEU A 44 -12.94 9.44 -24.53
N GLY A 45 -12.41 10.67 -24.55
CA GLY A 45 -12.61 11.66 -23.51
C GLY A 45 -11.84 11.39 -22.21
N ALA A 46 -12.23 12.06 -21.12
CA ALA A 46 -11.50 11.97 -19.87
C ALA A 46 -11.67 10.58 -19.21
N PRO A 47 -10.60 9.97 -18.67
CA PRO A 47 -10.64 8.61 -18.12
C PRO A 47 -11.58 8.49 -16.92
N ARG A 48 -11.80 9.59 -16.18
CA ARG A 48 -12.81 9.67 -15.10
C ARG A 48 -14.23 9.50 -15.62
N THR A 49 -14.56 10.18 -16.71
CA THR A 49 -15.89 10.17 -17.32
C THR A 49 -16.17 8.82 -17.94
N LEU A 50 -15.17 8.22 -18.58
CA LEU A 50 -15.26 6.86 -19.13
C LEU A 50 -15.51 5.83 -18.02
N ALA A 51 -14.72 5.87 -16.93
CA ALA A 51 -14.90 4.98 -15.79
C ALA A 51 -16.27 5.17 -15.09
N ALA A 52 -16.78 6.41 -15.03
CA ALA A 52 -18.11 6.68 -14.50
C ALA A 52 -19.22 6.06 -15.36
N ARG A 53 -19.12 6.15 -16.70
CA ARG A 53 -20.08 5.50 -17.63
C ARG A 53 -20.07 3.97 -17.51
N TYR A 54 -18.90 3.35 -17.36
CA TYR A 54 -18.80 1.92 -17.07
C TYR A 54 -19.32 1.54 -15.66
N GLY A 55 -19.54 2.54 -14.80
CA GLY A 55 -20.08 2.41 -13.45
C GLY A 55 -21.56 2.69 -13.29
N GLU A 56 -22.21 3.27 -14.30
CA GLU A 56 -23.65 3.50 -14.31
C GLU A 56 -24.37 2.15 -14.37
N GLY A 57 -24.70 1.61 -13.18
CA GLY A 57 -25.32 0.29 -12.97
C GLY A 57 -24.48 -0.68 -12.12
N GLY A 58 -23.21 -0.36 -11.87
CA GLY A 58 -22.29 -1.18 -11.08
C GLY A 58 -22.30 -0.84 -9.60
N TRP A 59 -22.43 -1.85 -8.74
CA TRP A 59 -22.28 -1.66 -7.28
C TRP A 59 -20.81 -1.30 -6.99
N MET A 60 -20.54 -0.10 -6.45
CA MET A 60 -19.19 0.34 -6.06
C MET A 60 -18.52 -0.73 -5.19
N ARG A 61 -17.36 -1.22 -5.64
CA ARG A 61 -16.69 -2.38 -5.06
C ARG A 61 -15.65 -1.98 -4.01
N PRO A 62 -15.41 -2.85 -3.01
CA PRO A 62 -14.45 -2.58 -1.94
C PRO A 62 -13.05 -2.28 -2.50
N LEU A 63 -12.55 -1.09 -2.20
CA LEU A 63 -11.20 -0.62 -2.55
C LEU A 63 -10.15 -1.30 -1.67
N TRP A 64 -9.94 -2.61 -1.87
CA TRP A 64 -8.89 -3.38 -1.19
C TRP A 64 -7.51 -2.73 -1.35
N SER A 65 -7.28 -2.04 -2.47
CA SER A 65 -6.04 -1.33 -2.77
C SER A 65 -5.74 -0.18 -1.82
N ILE A 66 -6.76 0.49 -1.25
CA ILE A 66 -6.55 1.50 -0.20
C ILE A 66 -6.13 0.82 1.11
N GLY A 67 -6.75 -0.31 1.45
CA GLY A 67 -6.33 -1.11 2.61
C GLY A 67 -4.90 -1.62 2.48
N THR A 68 -4.53 -2.13 1.31
CA THR A 68 -3.16 -2.60 1.05
C THR A 68 -2.15 -1.46 1.08
N LEU A 69 -2.47 -0.30 0.47
CA LEU A 69 -1.57 0.86 0.45
C LEU A 69 -1.37 1.43 1.85
N THR A 70 -2.44 1.53 2.66
CA THR A 70 -2.34 2.02 4.04
C THR A 70 -1.61 1.05 4.95
N ALA A 71 -1.83 -0.27 4.81
CA ALA A 71 -1.07 -1.29 5.53
C ALA A 71 0.42 -1.28 5.14
N ALA A 72 0.73 -1.15 3.84
CA ALA A 72 2.11 -1.05 3.36
C ALA A 72 2.80 0.22 3.87
N ALA A 73 2.11 1.36 3.87
CA ALA A 73 2.63 2.60 4.43
C ALA A 73 2.92 2.48 5.93
N ALA A 74 1.97 1.94 6.72
CA ALA A 74 2.14 1.73 8.15
C ALA A 74 3.31 0.76 8.47
N LEU A 75 3.42 -0.32 7.70
CA LEU A 75 4.53 -1.27 7.82
C LEU A 75 5.87 -0.62 7.47
N GLY A 76 5.91 0.22 6.42
CA GLY A 76 7.10 1.00 6.07
C GLY A 76 7.52 1.95 7.19
N THR A 77 6.55 2.68 7.76
CA THR A 77 6.80 3.56 8.92
C THR A 77 7.35 2.78 10.11
N TYR A 78 6.79 1.60 10.41
CA TYR A 78 7.31 0.73 11.47
C TYR A 78 8.78 0.38 11.26
N TRP A 79 9.16 -0.05 10.06
CA TRP A 79 10.56 -0.40 9.77
C TRP A 79 11.50 0.80 9.84
N VAL A 80 11.07 1.98 9.38
CA VAL A 80 11.86 3.20 9.52
C VAL A 80 12.12 3.51 10.99
N VAL A 81 11.08 3.48 11.84
CA VAL A 81 11.22 3.75 13.27
C VAL A 81 12.10 2.70 13.95
N PHE A 82 11.92 1.42 13.64
CA PHE A 82 12.75 0.33 14.18
C PHE A 82 14.22 0.50 13.82
N LEU A 83 14.53 0.79 12.55
CA LEU A 83 15.90 0.97 12.08
C LEU A 83 16.53 2.24 12.67
N SER A 84 15.77 3.34 12.80
CA SER A 84 16.26 4.55 13.49
C SER A 84 16.57 4.28 14.96
N PHE A 85 15.72 3.52 15.65
CA PHE A 85 15.96 3.11 17.03
C PHE A 85 17.23 2.26 17.16
N ALA A 86 17.35 1.21 16.36
CA ALA A 86 18.50 0.31 16.39
C ALA A 86 19.81 1.02 15.97
N GLY A 87 19.74 1.89 14.96
CA GLY A 87 20.86 2.74 14.56
C GLY A 87 21.27 3.73 15.65
N GLY A 88 20.31 4.30 16.38
CA GLY A 88 20.58 5.14 17.54
C GLY A 88 21.29 4.39 18.67
N MET A 89 20.83 3.17 18.98
CA MET A 89 21.54 2.30 19.95
C MET A 89 22.97 2.02 19.53
N LEU A 90 23.17 1.69 18.24
CA LEU A 90 24.49 1.41 17.71
C LEU A 90 25.40 2.64 17.79
N ALA A 91 24.89 3.82 17.44
CA ALA A 91 25.66 5.08 17.52
C ALA A 91 26.11 5.40 18.95
N VAL A 92 25.24 5.18 19.95
CA VAL A 92 25.59 5.36 21.37
C VAL A 92 26.67 4.38 21.79
N VAL A 93 26.48 3.10 21.50
CA VAL A 93 27.44 2.04 21.88
C VAL A 93 28.80 2.24 21.21
N ASP A 94 28.82 2.69 19.97
CA ASP A 94 30.05 2.98 19.23
C ASP A 94 30.83 4.16 19.82
N SER A 95 30.13 5.19 20.31
CA SER A 95 30.76 6.38 20.92
C SER A 95 31.48 6.13 22.24
N VAL A 96 31.21 5.00 22.91
CA VAL A 96 31.78 4.63 24.22
C VAL A 96 32.35 3.21 24.21
N ALA A 97 32.81 2.73 23.04
CA ALA A 97 33.35 1.38 22.90
C ALA A 97 34.56 1.15 23.84
N PRO A 98 34.69 -0.04 24.48
CA PRO A 98 33.83 -1.21 24.35
C PRO A 98 32.56 -1.13 25.20
N MET A 99 31.39 -1.32 24.57
CA MET A 99 30.10 -1.28 25.25
C MET A 99 29.10 -2.27 24.64
N LYS A 100 28.16 -2.72 25.45
CA LYS A 100 26.96 -3.44 25.01
C LYS A 100 25.73 -2.74 25.57
N ALA A 101 24.70 -2.60 24.74
CA ALA A 101 23.41 -2.07 25.15
C ALA A 101 22.32 -3.07 24.78
N GLU A 102 21.38 -3.25 25.69
CA GLU A 102 20.17 -4.05 25.50
C GLU A 102 18.97 -3.15 25.73
N ALA A 103 18.00 -3.23 24.83
CA ALA A 103 16.75 -2.49 24.94
C ALA A 103 15.61 -3.32 24.36
N THR A 104 14.37 -2.91 24.61
CA THR A 104 13.19 -3.58 24.07
C THR A 104 12.43 -2.61 23.17
N PHE A 105 12.19 -3.03 21.93
CA PHE A 105 11.36 -2.30 20.98
C PHE A 105 10.11 -3.10 20.67
N PHE A 106 8.94 -2.61 21.12
CA PHE A 106 7.65 -3.31 20.98
C PHE A 106 7.74 -4.82 21.22
N PHE A 107 8.20 -5.21 22.42
CA PHE A 107 8.35 -6.60 22.86
C PHE A 107 9.47 -7.40 22.16
N VAL A 108 10.21 -6.81 21.23
CA VAL A 108 11.40 -7.40 20.62
C VAL A 108 12.63 -6.93 21.38
N PRO A 109 13.37 -7.84 22.05
CA PRO A 109 14.68 -7.54 22.60
C PRO A 109 15.67 -7.24 21.48
N VAL A 110 16.28 -6.06 21.53
CA VAL A 110 17.29 -5.58 20.60
C VAL A 110 18.58 -5.41 21.38
N ASN A 111 19.68 -5.93 20.83
CA ASN A 111 21.01 -5.75 21.37
C ASN A 111 21.90 -5.02 20.36
N ALA A 112 22.76 -4.15 20.88
CA ALA A 112 23.79 -3.46 20.13
C ALA A 112 25.13 -3.64 20.86
N PHE A 113 26.20 -3.90 20.12
CA PHE A 113 27.53 -4.04 20.69
C PHE A 113 28.57 -3.37 19.79
N SER A 114 29.62 -2.83 20.40
CA SER A 114 30.84 -2.37 19.73
C SER A 114 32.02 -2.78 20.58
N ASN A 115 32.95 -3.54 20.00
CA ASN A 115 34.16 -4.04 20.63
C ASN A 115 35.28 -4.26 19.60
N ASP A 116 36.45 -4.69 20.06
CA ASP A 116 37.64 -4.91 19.23
C ASP A 116 37.45 -5.97 18.11
N GLN A 117 36.42 -6.82 18.21
CA GLN A 117 36.08 -7.82 17.20
C GLN A 117 35.02 -7.34 16.20
N GLY A 118 34.43 -6.17 16.43
CA GLY A 118 33.48 -5.53 15.52
C GLY A 118 32.31 -4.85 16.24
N PHE A 119 31.43 -4.27 15.43
CA PHE A 119 30.19 -3.68 15.88
C PHE A 119 29.00 -4.34 15.20
N GLY A 120 27.85 -4.35 15.86
CA GLY A 120 26.67 -5.01 15.33
C GLY A 120 25.39 -4.72 16.09
N ILE A 121 24.29 -4.94 15.38
CA ILE A 121 22.94 -4.96 15.93
C ILE A 121 22.44 -6.40 15.80
N GLY A 122 21.89 -6.94 16.87
CA GLY A 122 21.14 -8.18 16.86
C GLY A 122 19.80 -8.00 17.56
N TRP A 123 18.96 -9.00 17.40
CA TRP A 123 17.73 -9.13 18.16
C TRP A 123 17.59 -10.59 18.54
N SER A 124 17.04 -10.84 19.73
CA SER A 124 16.78 -12.18 20.22
C SER A 124 15.28 -12.43 20.21
N GLY A 125 14.87 -13.57 19.68
CA GLY A 125 13.46 -13.92 19.50
C GLY A 125 13.30 -14.88 18.34
N GLY A 126 12.42 -15.86 18.50
CA GLY A 126 12.04 -16.79 17.44
C GLY A 126 11.12 -16.12 16.42
N TRP A 127 9.80 -16.26 16.61
CA TRP A 127 8.78 -15.71 15.71
C TRP A 127 8.12 -14.44 16.28
N GLU A 128 8.46 -14.05 17.49
CA GLU A 128 7.86 -12.93 18.22
C GLU A 128 8.06 -11.59 17.50
N TRP A 129 9.19 -11.42 16.81
CA TRP A 129 9.48 -10.22 16.01
C TRP A 129 8.52 -10.05 14.81
N LEU A 130 7.82 -11.11 14.40
CA LEU A 130 6.79 -11.04 13.35
C LEU A 130 5.43 -10.62 13.89
N VAL A 131 5.18 -10.72 15.20
CA VAL A 131 3.86 -10.43 15.80
C VAL A 131 3.49 -8.97 15.55
N VAL A 132 4.41 -8.04 15.83
CA VAL A 132 4.17 -6.59 15.66
C VAL A 132 3.82 -6.23 14.21
N PRO A 133 4.63 -6.58 13.19
CA PRO A 133 4.28 -6.27 11.80
C PRO A 133 3.00 -6.96 11.34
N ILE A 134 2.70 -8.20 11.77
CA ILE A 134 1.43 -8.86 11.45
C ILE A 134 0.24 -8.09 12.03
N VAL A 135 0.32 -7.66 13.30
CA VAL A 135 -0.74 -6.88 13.95
C VAL A 135 -0.94 -5.53 13.26
N ILE A 136 0.14 -4.85 12.87
CA ILE A 136 0.07 -3.60 12.09
C ILE A 136 -0.66 -3.84 10.77
N ILE A 137 -0.25 -4.85 10.00
CA ILE A 137 -0.90 -5.19 8.73
C ILE A 137 -2.38 -5.47 8.95
N ALA A 138 -2.73 -6.31 9.92
CA ALA A 138 -4.11 -6.67 10.22
C ALA A 138 -4.97 -5.46 10.58
N ILE A 139 -4.49 -4.60 11.50
CA ILE A 139 -5.22 -3.41 11.93
C ILE A 139 -5.43 -2.45 10.75
N PHE A 140 -4.37 -2.08 10.03
CA PHE A 140 -4.48 -1.08 8.97
C PHE A 140 -5.25 -1.59 7.74
N LEU A 141 -5.14 -2.88 7.43
CA LEU A 141 -5.97 -3.50 6.40
C LEU A 141 -7.44 -3.48 6.81
N LEU A 142 -7.78 -3.85 8.06
CA LEU A 142 -9.15 -3.82 8.56
C LEU A 142 -9.71 -2.40 8.64
N VAL A 143 -8.92 -1.42 9.07
CA VAL A 143 -9.31 0.00 9.09
C VAL A 143 -9.55 0.50 7.67
N GLY A 144 -8.63 0.28 6.74
CA GLY A 144 -8.81 0.65 5.33
C GLY A 144 -10.06 -0.01 4.70
N ALA A 145 -10.30 -1.29 5.00
CA ALA A 145 -11.49 -2.01 4.56
C ALA A 145 -12.80 -1.51 5.22
N ARG A 146 -12.73 -1.01 6.46
CA ARG A 146 -13.87 -0.46 7.21
C ARG A 146 -14.21 0.97 6.82
N VAL A 147 -13.22 1.82 6.54
CA VAL A 147 -13.43 3.21 6.11
C VAL A 147 -14.29 3.26 4.84
N TRP A 148 -14.12 2.29 3.93
CA TRP A 148 -15.01 2.13 2.77
C TRP A 148 -16.49 1.93 3.12
N ARG A 149 -16.81 1.23 4.23
CA ARG A 149 -18.20 1.02 4.65
C ARG A 149 -18.87 2.29 5.13
N LEU A 150 -18.12 3.27 5.65
CA LEU A 150 -18.67 4.55 6.06
C LEU A 150 -19.09 5.38 4.84
N PHE A 151 -18.28 5.39 3.78
CA PHE A 151 -18.62 6.06 2.51
C PHE A 151 -19.83 5.44 1.77
N ARG A 152 -20.30 4.25 2.15
CA ARG A 152 -21.52 3.63 1.60
C ARG A 152 -22.82 4.22 2.17
N ARG A 153 -22.79 4.86 3.35
CA ARG A 153 -24.01 5.32 4.05
C ARG A 153 -24.50 6.70 3.59
N ASP A 154 -23.63 7.55 3.04
CA ASP A 154 -23.98 8.96 2.77
C ASP A 154 -24.69 9.21 1.43
N ARG A 155 -24.97 8.19 0.62
CA ARG A 155 -25.62 8.35 -0.69
C ARG A 155 -27.09 7.92 -0.76
N THR A 156 -27.70 7.51 0.37
CA THR A 156 -29.11 7.08 0.40
C THR A 156 -30.07 8.14 0.96
N THR A 157 -29.64 9.39 1.16
CA THR A 157 -30.44 10.47 1.78
C THR A 157 -30.65 11.69 0.90
N THR A 158 -30.65 11.50 -0.43
CA THR A 158 -31.12 12.52 -1.38
C THR A 158 -32.10 11.88 -2.35
N GLU A 159 -33.31 11.62 -1.86
CA GLU A 159 -34.54 11.55 -2.66
C GLU A 159 -35.56 12.50 -2.04
#